data_AF-A0A6L5BAG3-F1
#
_entry.id   AF-A0A6L5BAG3-F1
#
_cell.length_a   1.000
_cell.length_b   1.000
_cell.length_c   1.000
_cell.angle_alpha   90.00
_cell.angle_beta   90.00
_cell.angle_gamma   90.00
#
_symmetry.space_group_name_H-M   'P 1'
#
loop_
_entity.id
_entity.type
_entity.pdbx_description
1 polymer ?
#
loop_
_entity_poly.entity_id
_entity_poly.type
_entity_poly.pdbx_seq_one_letter_code
_entity_poly.pdbx_strand_id
1 'polypeptide(L)'
;MEDVEGVVTQRGLISLAEGCLELEYLAVYVTDITNESLECMGRHLKNLRDFRLVLLDQQENVADLPLDYGVQALLRGCHELKRFALYLRLGGLTDTGLGFIGKYSQNVRWMLLGYVGQSDAGLLALSRGCPNLQKLEMRGCSFSESAIAIAALQLVSLRYLWVQGYRKSQTSNALLAMARPFWNIELIPTRRDIHADALGEPVEIEQPAHILAYYSLAGQRTDFPDSVIPLNLNF
;
A
#
# COMPACT_ATOMS: atom_id res chain seq x y z
N MET A 1 35.63 -8.72 11.40
CA MET A 1 34.80 -7.74 12.14
C MET A 1 33.60 -7.55 11.25
N GLU A 2 32.60 -8.41 11.41
CA GLU A 2 31.37 -8.31 10.63
C GLU A 2 30.64 -7.06 11.14
N ASP A 3 30.37 -6.13 10.24
CA ASP A 3 29.56 -4.95 10.52
C ASP A 3 28.22 -5.45 11.10
N VAL A 4 28.02 -5.25 12.39
CA VAL A 4 26.70 -5.41 13.01
C VAL A 4 25.87 -4.25 12.47
N GLU A 5 25.24 -4.45 11.31
CA GLU A 5 24.28 -3.52 10.74
C GLU A 5 23.23 -3.20 11.83
N GLY A 6 23.13 -1.93 12.19
CA GLY A 6 22.22 -1.49 13.23
C GLY A 6 20.77 -1.80 12.86
N VAL A 7 20.05 -2.49 13.75
CA VAL A 7 18.62 -2.80 13.56
C VAL A 7 17.73 -1.74 14.18
N VAL A 8 16.61 -1.44 13.53
CA VAL A 8 15.55 -0.57 14.07
C VAL A 8 14.36 -1.43 14.46
N THR A 9 13.95 -1.32 15.73
CA THR A 9 12.87 -2.10 16.33
C THR A 9 11.86 -1.19 17.04
N GLN A 10 10.76 -1.77 17.53
CA GLN A 10 9.75 -1.13 18.39
C GLN A 10 10.34 -0.30 19.53
N ARG A 11 11.48 -0.73 20.11
CA ARG A 11 12.15 0.02 21.20
C ARG A 11 12.61 1.39 20.74
N GLY A 12 13.28 1.46 19.60
CA GLY A 12 13.75 2.72 19.01
C GLY A 12 12.58 3.60 18.58
N LEU A 13 11.52 3.00 18.05
CA LEU A 13 10.30 3.70 17.66
C LEU A 13 9.57 4.34 18.86
N ILE A 14 9.46 3.64 19.98
CA ILE A 14 8.87 4.17 21.22
C ILE A 14 9.71 5.33 21.75
N SER A 15 11.03 5.17 21.87
CA SER A 15 11.92 6.24 22.34
C SER A 15 11.86 7.48 21.44
N LEU A 16 11.78 7.29 20.13
CA LEU A 16 11.63 8.38 19.17
C LEU A 16 10.27 9.09 19.33
N ALA A 17 9.19 8.33 19.51
CA ALA A 17 7.86 8.89 19.71
C ALA A 17 7.78 9.74 20.99
N GLU A 18 8.45 9.32 22.06
CA GLU A 18 8.46 10.03 23.34
C GLU A 18 9.40 11.25 23.34
N GLY A 19 10.51 11.19 22.59
CA GLY A 19 11.52 12.25 22.57
C GLY A 19 11.32 13.33 21.52
N CYS A 20 10.76 13.00 20.35
CA CYS A 20 10.72 13.87 19.17
C CYS A 20 9.29 14.33 18.85
N LEU A 21 8.68 15.10 19.76
CA LEU A 21 7.25 15.46 19.71
C LEU A 21 6.85 16.37 18.54
N GLU A 22 7.81 17.07 17.93
CA GLU A 22 7.59 17.98 16.81
C GLU A 22 7.71 17.29 15.43
N LEU A 23 7.86 15.97 15.39
CA LEU A 23 8.10 15.23 14.16
C LEU A 23 6.92 15.37 13.17
N GLU A 24 7.22 15.84 11.96
CA GLU A 24 6.23 15.98 10.88
C GLU A 24 6.34 14.90 9.79
N TYR A 25 7.53 14.31 9.64
CA TYR A 25 7.83 13.30 8.63
C TYR A 25 8.62 12.16 9.27
N LEU A 26 8.12 10.93 9.12
CA LEU A 26 8.83 9.71 9.51
C LEU A 26 8.75 8.69 8.38
N ALA A 27 9.91 8.26 7.90
CA ALA A 27 10.02 7.11 7.01
C ALA A 27 11.06 6.15 7.57
N VAL A 28 10.66 4.90 7.81
CA VAL A 28 11.49 3.93 8.51
C VAL A 28 11.36 2.53 7.94
N TYR A 29 12.49 1.84 7.85
CA TYR A 29 12.57 0.40 7.64
C TYR A 29 12.89 -0.25 8.99
N VAL A 30 12.04 -1.17 9.42
CA VAL A 30 12.14 -1.82 10.74
C VAL A 30 12.27 -3.32 10.59
N THR A 31 13.00 -3.96 11.50
CA THR A 31 13.12 -5.42 11.57
C THR A 31 12.09 -6.04 12.51
N ASP A 32 11.58 -5.27 13.48
CA ASP A 32 10.53 -5.69 14.42
C ASP A 32 9.60 -4.52 14.78
N ILE A 33 8.32 -4.81 15.05
CA ILE A 33 7.25 -3.84 15.27
C ILE A 33 6.15 -4.43 16.16
N THR A 34 5.49 -3.59 16.95
CA THR A 34 4.36 -3.98 17.82
C THR A 34 3.22 -2.98 17.75
N ASN A 35 2.00 -3.40 18.13
CA ASN A 35 0.86 -2.48 18.28
C ASN A 35 1.20 -1.35 19.27
N GLU A 36 1.87 -1.68 20.38
CA GLU A 36 2.30 -0.72 21.40
C GLU A 36 3.14 0.44 20.83
N SER A 37 4.07 0.14 19.91
CA SER A 37 4.89 1.18 19.30
C SER A 37 4.09 2.15 18.42
N LEU A 38 3.11 1.65 17.67
CA LEU A 38 2.21 2.46 16.86
C LEU A 38 1.22 3.25 17.73
N GLU A 39 0.75 2.66 18.83
CA GLU A 39 -0.04 3.35 19.85
C GLU A 39 0.74 4.51 20.49
N CYS A 40 2.02 4.28 20.81
CA CYS A 40 2.90 5.30 21.36
C CYS A 40 3.09 6.48 20.39
N MET A 41 3.30 6.19 19.10
CA MET A 41 3.34 7.21 18.05
C MET A 41 2.04 8.00 17.97
N GLY A 42 0.89 7.31 17.91
CA GLY A 42 -0.42 7.96 17.91
C GLY A 42 -0.64 8.83 19.14
N ARG A 43 -0.10 8.43 20.31
CA ARG A 43 -0.18 9.19 21.55
C ARG A 43 0.64 10.48 21.53
N HIS A 44 1.84 10.46 20.95
CA HIS A 44 2.81 11.56 21.09
C HIS A 44 2.99 12.43 19.84
N LEU A 45 3.00 11.85 18.64
CA LEU A 45 3.39 12.52 17.39
C LEU A 45 2.22 13.27 16.73
N LYS A 46 1.72 14.33 17.39
CA LYS A 46 0.50 15.05 16.95
C LYS A 46 0.67 15.86 15.66
N ASN A 47 1.90 16.25 15.34
CA ASN A 47 2.23 17.06 14.17
C ASN A 47 2.58 16.22 12.94
N LEU A 48 2.47 14.88 13.03
CA LEU A 48 2.89 13.97 11.97
C LEU A 48 1.99 14.12 10.72
N ARG A 49 2.61 14.46 9.59
CA ARG A 49 1.96 14.70 8.29
C ARG A 49 2.26 13.61 7.27
N ASP A 50 3.40 12.96 7.40
CA ASP A 50 3.84 11.86 6.53
C ASP A 50 4.44 10.74 7.38
N PHE A 51 3.79 9.58 7.36
CA PHE A 51 4.25 8.38 8.04
C PHE A 51 4.44 7.26 7.03
N ARG A 52 5.61 6.65 7.03
CA ARG A 52 5.96 5.52 6.15
C ARG A 52 6.71 4.46 6.93
N LEU A 53 6.19 3.25 6.92
CA LEU A 53 6.81 2.12 7.59
C LEU A 53 6.91 0.92 6.64
N VAL A 54 8.10 0.33 6.60
CA VAL A 54 8.36 -0.94 5.91
C VAL A 54 8.90 -1.93 6.94
N LEU A 55 8.20 -3.04 7.12
CA LEU A 55 8.67 -4.16 7.94
C LEU A 55 9.49 -5.12 7.07
N LEU A 56 10.78 -5.25 7.38
CA LEU A 56 11.72 -6.12 6.67
C LEU A 56 11.43 -7.61 6.96
N ASP A 57 11.71 -8.46 5.98
CA ASP A 57 11.44 -9.91 6.04
C ASP A 57 12.60 -10.74 6.61
N GLN A 58 13.33 -10.16 7.56
CA GLN A 58 14.55 -10.76 8.11
C GLN A 58 14.30 -11.62 9.37
N GLN A 59 13.14 -11.50 10.00
CA GLN A 59 12.84 -12.14 11.30
C GLN A 59 11.64 -13.08 11.17
N GLU A 60 11.82 -14.38 11.37
CA GLU A 60 10.72 -15.37 11.24
C GLU A 60 9.56 -15.11 12.21
N ASN A 61 9.84 -14.56 13.41
CA ASN A 61 8.84 -14.30 14.43
C ASN A 61 8.80 -12.80 14.77
N VAL A 62 7.77 -12.10 14.31
CA VAL A 62 7.45 -10.73 14.75
C VAL A 62 6.62 -10.81 16.02
N ALA A 63 6.95 -10.01 17.01
CA ALA A 63 6.41 -10.19 18.36
C ALA A 63 4.89 -10.01 18.46
N ASP A 64 4.25 -9.23 17.59
CA ASP A 64 2.86 -8.79 17.77
C ASP A 64 2.14 -8.46 16.44
N LEU A 65 2.05 -9.45 15.54
CA LEU A 65 1.14 -9.39 14.38
C LEU A 65 -0.18 -10.12 14.70
N PRO A 66 -1.34 -9.62 14.22
CA PRO A 66 -1.54 -8.47 13.33
C PRO A 66 -1.52 -7.09 14.03
N LEU A 67 -1.25 -6.03 13.27
CA LEU A 67 -1.08 -4.64 13.76
C LEU A 67 -2.37 -3.80 13.75
N ASP A 68 -3.55 -4.43 13.73
CA ASP A 68 -4.83 -3.74 13.48
C ASP A 68 -5.09 -2.58 14.47
N TYR A 69 -4.87 -2.82 15.77
CA TYR A 69 -5.17 -1.86 16.83
C TYR A 69 -4.12 -0.76 16.96
N GLY A 70 -2.86 -1.08 16.69
CA GLY A 70 -1.77 -0.12 16.62
C GLY A 70 -1.97 0.86 15.46
N VAL A 71 -2.34 0.35 14.28
CA VAL A 71 -2.70 1.19 13.13
C VAL A 71 -3.92 2.06 13.43
N GLN A 72 -4.95 1.48 14.08
CA GLN A 72 -6.10 2.26 14.53
C GLN A 72 -5.70 3.41 15.46
N ALA A 73 -4.87 3.14 16.47
CA ALA A 73 -4.45 4.13 17.44
C ALA A 73 -3.57 5.22 16.82
N LEU A 74 -2.64 4.85 15.93
CA LEU A 74 -1.81 5.78 15.16
C LEU A 74 -2.68 6.76 14.37
N LEU A 75 -3.59 6.25 13.55
CA LEU A 75 -4.44 7.08 12.68
C LEU A 75 -5.46 7.91 13.46
N ARG A 76 -5.94 7.42 14.61
CA ARG A 76 -6.75 8.21 15.54
C ARG A 76 -5.96 9.26 16.30
N GLY A 77 -4.65 9.12 16.41
CA GLY A 77 -3.79 10.00 17.19
C GLY A 77 -3.20 11.14 16.36
N CYS A 78 -2.76 10.82 15.15
CA CYS A 78 -2.06 11.72 14.23
C CYS A 78 -3.04 12.30 13.20
N HIS A 79 -3.79 13.32 13.59
CA HIS A 79 -4.91 13.87 12.80
C HIS A 79 -4.44 14.71 11.60
N GLU A 80 -3.19 15.19 11.62
CA GLU A 80 -2.57 16.00 10.57
C GLU A 80 -2.04 15.15 9.39
N LEU A 81 -2.19 13.82 9.43
CA LEU A 81 -1.66 12.93 8.42
C LEU A 81 -2.26 13.20 7.04
N LYS A 82 -1.38 13.42 6.07
CA LYS A 82 -1.70 13.62 4.64
C LYS A 82 -1.16 12.49 3.78
N ARG A 83 -0.15 11.77 4.25
CA ARG A 83 0.60 10.74 3.51
C ARG A 83 0.85 9.57 4.44
N PHE A 84 0.46 8.37 4.01
CA PHE A 84 0.54 7.16 4.81
C PHE A 84 1.07 6.00 3.98
N ALA A 85 2.16 5.37 4.40
CA ALA A 85 2.65 4.15 3.79
C ALA A 85 2.84 3.06 4.85
N LEU A 86 2.32 1.88 4.55
CA LEU A 86 2.43 0.72 5.42
C LEU A 86 2.71 -0.52 4.56
N TYR A 87 3.95 -0.98 4.60
CA TYR A 87 4.42 -2.15 3.87
C TYR A 87 4.80 -3.22 4.88
N LEU A 88 4.00 -4.27 4.97
CA LEU A 88 4.15 -5.32 5.97
C LEU A 88 4.53 -6.64 5.30
N ARG A 89 4.29 -7.71 6.04
CA ARG A 89 4.35 -9.10 5.59
C ARG A 89 2.96 -9.70 5.61
N LEU A 90 2.77 -10.83 4.94
CA LEU A 90 1.49 -11.54 4.96
C LEU A 90 1.07 -11.82 6.41
N GLY A 91 -0.20 -11.53 6.72
CA GLY A 91 -0.72 -11.62 8.09
C GLY A 91 -0.43 -10.40 8.98
N GLY A 92 0.30 -9.39 8.47
CA GLY A 92 0.65 -8.20 9.25
C GLY A 92 -0.52 -7.25 9.52
N LEU A 93 -1.55 -7.26 8.68
CA LEU A 93 -2.78 -6.48 8.86
C LEU A 93 -3.98 -7.25 8.32
N THR A 94 -5.07 -7.31 9.09
CA THR A 94 -6.30 -8.00 8.68
C THR A 94 -7.23 -7.07 7.90
N ASP A 95 -8.36 -7.62 7.43
CA ASP A 95 -9.44 -6.83 6.85
C ASP A 95 -10.03 -5.82 7.85
N THR A 96 -9.99 -6.11 9.15
CA THR A 96 -10.40 -5.18 10.21
C THR A 96 -9.45 -3.99 10.27
N GLY A 97 -8.14 -4.22 10.24
CA GLY A 97 -7.13 -3.17 10.19
C GLY A 97 -7.27 -2.27 8.95
N LEU A 98 -7.55 -2.86 7.79
CA LEU A 98 -7.88 -2.08 6.57
C LEU A 98 -9.15 -1.23 6.74
N GLY A 99 -10.18 -1.78 7.38
CA GLY A 99 -11.38 -1.02 7.72
C GLY A 99 -11.08 0.16 8.64
N PHE A 100 -10.16 0.01 9.60
CA PHE A 100 -9.68 1.12 10.43
C PHE A 100 -8.91 2.16 9.62
N ILE A 101 -8.05 1.76 8.69
CA ILE A 101 -7.39 2.70 7.76
C ILE A 101 -8.44 3.54 7.03
N GLY A 102 -9.45 2.87 6.45
CA GLY A 102 -10.60 3.54 5.83
C GLY A 102 -11.23 4.57 6.76
N LYS A 103 -11.61 4.13 7.96
CA LYS A 103 -12.37 4.95 8.92
C LYS A 103 -11.61 6.16 9.46
N TYR A 104 -10.30 6.06 9.71
CA TYR A 104 -9.55 7.08 10.44
C TYR A 104 -8.62 7.94 9.58
N SER A 105 -8.50 7.66 8.28
CA SER A 105 -7.61 8.40 7.37
C SER A 105 -8.30 9.54 6.62
N GLN A 106 -9.08 10.37 7.30
CA GLN A 106 -9.93 11.38 6.67
C GLN A 106 -9.14 12.47 5.91
N ASN A 107 -7.92 12.78 6.34
CA ASN A 107 -7.07 13.82 5.74
C ASN A 107 -6.02 13.28 4.74
N VAL A 108 -5.90 11.95 4.63
CA VAL A 108 -4.85 11.32 3.82
C VAL A 108 -5.18 11.45 2.33
N ARG A 109 -4.21 11.92 1.56
CA ARG A 109 -4.29 12.12 0.10
C ARG A 109 -3.46 11.12 -0.70
N TRP A 110 -2.46 10.51 -0.06
CA TRP A 110 -1.63 9.47 -0.67
C TRP A 110 -1.47 8.29 0.27
N MET A 111 -1.69 7.08 -0.26
CA MET A 111 -1.44 5.83 0.42
C MET A 111 -0.56 4.89 -0.40
N LEU A 112 0.39 4.25 0.26
CA LEU A 112 1.13 3.09 -0.26
C LEU A 112 0.94 1.91 0.70
N LEU A 113 0.33 0.82 0.23
CA LEU A 113 0.01 -0.34 1.04
C LEU A 113 0.68 -1.60 0.50
N GLY A 114 1.40 -2.33 1.35
CA GLY A 114 2.12 -3.55 0.98
C GLY A 114 1.73 -4.73 1.86
N TYR A 115 1.35 -5.86 1.25
CA TYR A 115 0.98 -7.10 1.95
C TYR A 115 -0.05 -6.91 3.08
N VAL A 116 -1.06 -6.07 2.85
CA VAL A 116 -2.14 -5.81 3.81
C VAL A 116 -3.44 -6.51 3.40
N GLY A 117 -4.27 -6.83 4.39
CA GLY A 117 -5.56 -7.45 4.17
C GLY A 117 -5.47 -8.95 3.89
N GLN A 118 -6.62 -9.61 4.04
CA GLN A 118 -6.78 -11.05 3.86
C GLN A 118 -7.74 -11.36 2.71
N SER A 119 -8.69 -10.47 2.44
CA SER A 119 -9.68 -10.66 1.39
C SER A 119 -10.10 -9.34 0.73
N ASP A 120 -10.93 -9.46 -0.31
CA ASP A 120 -11.54 -8.32 -0.99
C ASP A 120 -12.38 -7.45 -0.02
N ALA A 121 -12.91 -8.03 1.06
CA ALA A 121 -13.71 -7.31 2.05
C ALA A 121 -12.91 -6.20 2.74
N GLY A 122 -11.62 -6.41 3.00
CA GLY A 122 -10.74 -5.41 3.58
C GLY A 122 -10.55 -4.20 2.67
N LEU A 123 -10.26 -4.42 1.38
CA LEU A 123 -10.13 -3.34 0.40
C LEU A 123 -11.44 -2.55 0.26
N LEU A 124 -12.58 -3.26 0.20
CA LEU A 124 -13.89 -2.62 0.10
C LEU A 124 -14.21 -1.78 1.36
N ALA A 125 -13.88 -2.28 2.55
CA ALA A 125 -14.03 -1.53 3.79
C ALA A 125 -13.17 -0.25 3.80
N LEU A 126 -11.91 -0.33 3.36
CA LEU A 126 -11.04 0.82 3.19
C LEU A 126 -11.66 1.85 2.24
N SER A 127 -12.12 1.40 1.07
CA SER A 127 -12.55 2.28 -0.01
C SER A 127 -13.80 3.12 0.30
N ARG A 128 -14.60 2.72 1.29
CA ARG A 128 -15.76 3.49 1.76
C ARG A 128 -15.39 4.66 2.69
N GLY A 129 -14.18 4.67 3.24
CA GLY A 129 -13.81 5.54 4.36
C GLY A 129 -12.84 6.68 4.02
N CYS A 130 -12.17 6.68 2.86
CA CYS A 130 -11.12 7.64 2.55
C CYS A 130 -11.59 8.75 1.58
N PRO A 131 -12.29 9.81 2.03
CA PRO A 131 -12.90 10.80 1.15
C PRO A 131 -11.90 11.67 0.39
N ASN A 132 -10.69 11.86 0.92
CA ASN A 132 -9.66 12.73 0.36
C ASN A 132 -8.52 11.98 -0.35
N LEU A 133 -8.62 10.64 -0.46
CA LEU A 133 -7.55 9.83 -1.05
C LEU A 133 -7.47 10.06 -2.56
N GLN A 134 -6.34 10.58 -3.01
CA GLN A 134 -6.11 10.96 -4.41
C GLN A 134 -5.21 9.98 -5.15
N LYS A 135 -4.24 9.40 -4.44
CA LYS A 135 -3.25 8.48 -5.01
C LYS A 135 -3.17 7.24 -4.13
N LEU A 136 -3.54 6.09 -4.68
CA LEU A 136 -3.45 4.78 -4.02
C LEU A 136 -2.46 3.90 -4.76
N GLU A 137 -1.48 3.39 -4.03
CA GLU A 137 -0.46 2.45 -4.50
C GLU A 137 -0.54 1.18 -3.67
N MET A 138 -0.67 0.02 -4.31
CA MET A 138 -0.77 -1.27 -3.62
C MET A 138 0.18 -2.29 -4.23
N ARG A 139 0.91 -3.04 -3.39
CA ARG A 139 1.83 -4.09 -3.84
C ARG A 139 1.68 -5.35 -2.99
N GLY A 140 1.75 -6.52 -3.63
CA GLY A 140 1.70 -7.80 -2.92
C GLY A 140 0.40 -8.00 -2.14
N CYS A 141 -0.67 -7.33 -2.57
CA CYS A 141 -1.99 -7.43 -1.98
C CYS A 141 -2.84 -8.33 -2.87
N SER A 142 -3.28 -9.48 -2.35
CA SER A 142 -4.02 -10.48 -3.11
C SER A 142 -5.48 -10.08 -3.40
N PHE A 143 -5.79 -8.83 -3.72
CA PHE A 143 -7.16 -8.40 -4.04
C PHE A 143 -7.55 -8.80 -5.47
N SER A 144 -8.83 -9.07 -5.71
CA SER A 144 -9.32 -9.36 -7.06
C SER A 144 -9.44 -8.10 -7.93
N GLU A 145 -9.37 -8.27 -9.25
CA GLU A 145 -9.65 -7.20 -10.23
C GLU A 145 -11.02 -6.54 -9.98
N SER A 146 -12.04 -7.33 -9.66
CA SER A 146 -13.39 -6.83 -9.35
C SER A 146 -13.40 -5.94 -8.11
N ALA A 147 -12.72 -6.35 -7.04
CA ALA A 147 -12.62 -5.55 -5.82
C ALA A 147 -11.84 -4.25 -6.04
N ILE A 148 -10.75 -4.31 -6.83
CA ILE A 148 -9.98 -3.13 -7.22
C ILE A 148 -10.86 -2.14 -8.01
N ALA A 149 -11.62 -2.64 -8.99
CA ALA A 149 -12.51 -1.79 -9.79
C ALA A 149 -13.60 -1.14 -8.93
N ILE A 150 -14.24 -1.90 -8.03
CA ILE A 150 -15.27 -1.36 -7.12
C ILE A 150 -14.66 -0.33 -6.16
N ALA A 151 -13.48 -0.61 -5.59
CA ALA A 151 -12.80 0.31 -4.70
C ALA A 151 -12.44 1.63 -5.41
N ALA A 152 -11.98 1.57 -6.66
CA ALA A 152 -11.68 2.74 -7.47
C ALA A 152 -12.90 3.64 -7.71
N LEU A 153 -14.11 3.07 -7.76
CA LEU A 153 -15.36 3.81 -7.86
C LEU A 153 -15.85 4.39 -6.52
N GLN A 154 -15.57 3.71 -5.40
CA GLN A 154 -15.97 4.16 -4.06
C GLN A 154 -15.07 5.29 -3.54
N LEU A 155 -13.80 5.33 -3.95
CA LEU A 155 -12.85 6.37 -3.61
C LEU A 155 -13.08 7.64 -4.44
N VAL A 156 -13.99 8.50 -3.96
CA VAL A 156 -14.50 9.67 -4.70
C VAL A 156 -13.45 10.70 -5.12
N SER A 157 -12.32 10.80 -4.40
CA SER A 157 -11.23 11.73 -4.73
C SER A 157 -10.10 11.09 -5.54
N LEU A 158 -10.20 9.79 -5.86
CA LEU A 158 -9.11 9.04 -6.47
C LEU A 158 -8.86 9.52 -7.90
N ARG A 159 -7.60 9.87 -8.16
CA ARG A 159 -7.13 10.33 -9.48
C ARG A 159 -5.94 9.55 -10.02
N TYR A 160 -5.34 8.71 -9.19
CA TYR A 160 -4.23 7.83 -9.56
C TYR A 160 -4.32 6.54 -8.74
N LEU A 161 -4.22 5.41 -9.43
CA LEU A 161 -4.18 4.07 -8.87
C LEU A 161 -3.03 3.30 -9.50
N TRP A 162 -2.19 2.69 -8.66
CA TRP A 162 -1.22 1.70 -9.11
C TRP A 162 -1.33 0.45 -8.25
N VAL A 163 -1.37 -0.72 -8.88
CA VAL A 163 -1.45 -2.02 -8.22
C VAL A 163 -0.46 -2.98 -8.85
N GLN A 164 0.36 -3.66 -8.05
CA GLN A 164 1.22 -4.76 -8.49
C GLN A 164 0.92 -6.04 -7.70
N GLY A 165 0.71 -7.15 -8.43
CA GLY A 165 0.43 -8.45 -7.84
C GLY A 165 -0.98 -8.52 -7.26
N TYR A 166 -1.95 -8.82 -8.12
CA TYR A 166 -3.38 -8.92 -7.81
C TYR A 166 -3.96 -10.23 -8.37
N ARG A 167 -5.13 -10.66 -7.89
CA ARG A 167 -5.81 -11.85 -8.42
C ARG A 167 -6.56 -11.50 -9.69
N LYS A 168 -6.06 -11.98 -10.84
CA LYS A 168 -6.75 -11.89 -12.14
C LYS A 168 -8.09 -12.61 -12.09
N SER A 169 -9.13 -12.00 -12.63
CA SER A 169 -10.43 -12.65 -12.80
C SER A 169 -10.36 -13.69 -13.92
N GLN A 170 -11.23 -14.71 -13.86
CA GLN A 170 -11.45 -15.61 -15.00
C GLN A 170 -12.17 -14.90 -16.16
N THR A 171 -12.88 -13.80 -15.87
CA THR A 171 -13.53 -12.96 -16.87
C THR A 171 -12.61 -11.79 -17.23
N SER A 172 -12.29 -11.63 -18.51
CA SER A 172 -11.32 -10.64 -19.03
C SER A 172 -11.68 -9.17 -18.82
N ASN A 173 -12.84 -8.88 -18.21
CA ASN A 173 -13.49 -7.57 -18.24
C ASN A 173 -13.72 -6.96 -16.85
N ALA A 174 -13.25 -7.59 -15.76
CA ALA A 174 -13.52 -7.10 -14.40
C ALA A 174 -13.03 -5.65 -14.18
N LEU A 175 -11.86 -5.30 -14.72
CA LEU A 175 -11.32 -3.94 -14.64
C LEU A 175 -12.10 -2.91 -15.48
N LEU A 176 -12.88 -3.35 -16.48
CA LEU A 176 -13.76 -2.45 -17.24
C LEU A 176 -14.92 -1.92 -16.37
N ALA A 177 -15.21 -2.55 -15.23
CA ALA A 177 -16.23 -2.04 -14.31
C ALA A 177 -15.90 -0.65 -13.76
N MET A 178 -14.61 -0.25 -13.72
CA MET A 178 -14.21 1.11 -13.31
C MET A 178 -14.01 2.09 -14.47
N ALA A 179 -14.38 1.69 -15.70
CA ALA A 179 -14.37 2.55 -16.87
C ALA A 179 -15.28 3.77 -16.66
N ARG A 180 -14.72 4.98 -16.83
CA ARG A 180 -15.46 6.24 -16.82
C ARG A 180 -14.73 7.30 -17.67
N PRO A 181 -15.41 8.37 -18.11
CA PRO A 181 -14.77 9.43 -18.91
C PRO A 181 -13.48 9.95 -18.26
N PHE A 182 -12.46 10.19 -19.10
CA PHE A 182 -11.14 10.67 -18.69
C PHE A 182 -10.31 9.70 -17.82
N TRP A 183 -10.81 8.51 -17.49
CA TRP A 183 -10.09 7.53 -16.66
C TRP A 183 -9.34 6.54 -17.55
N ASN A 184 -8.02 6.71 -17.68
CA ASN A 184 -7.16 5.79 -18.42
C ASN A 184 -6.82 4.59 -17.54
N ILE A 185 -6.76 3.40 -18.13
CA ILE A 185 -6.29 2.17 -17.48
C ILE A 185 -5.25 1.51 -18.39
N GLU A 186 -4.08 1.23 -17.84
CA GLU A 186 -2.93 0.62 -18.49
C GLU A 186 -2.55 -0.64 -17.72
N LEU A 187 -2.32 -1.72 -18.46
CA LEU A 187 -1.85 -3.00 -17.91
C LEU A 187 -0.39 -3.20 -18.29
N ILE A 188 0.42 -3.57 -17.31
CA ILE A 188 1.80 -4.01 -17.53
C ILE A 188 1.80 -5.51 -17.25
N PRO A 189 1.88 -6.38 -18.27
CA PRO A 189 1.82 -7.82 -18.07
C PRO A 189 2.96 -8.33 -17.19
N THR A 190 2.76 -9.52 -16.63
CA THR A 190 3.80 -10.26 -15.94
C THR A 190 5.02 -10.40 -16.87
N ARG A 191 6.22 -10.14 -16.33
CA ARG A 191 7.48 -10.39 -17.02
C ARG A 191 8.28 -11.43 -16.28
N ARG A 192 9.13 -12.14 -17.00
CA ARG A 192 10.06 -13.11 -16.41
C ARG A 192 11.45 -12.65 -16.77
N ASP A 193 12.18 -12.23 -15.75
CA ASP A 193 13.54 -11.73 -15.89
C ASP A 193 14.49 -12.85 -15.47
N ILE A 194 15.53 -13.09 -16.26
CA ILE A 194 16.57 -14.07 -15.92
C ILE A 194 17.72 -13.31 -15.26
N HIS A 195 17.99 -13.63 -14.00
CA HIS A 195 19.09 -13.09 -13.23
C HIS A 195 20.11 -14.17 -12.93
N ALA A 196 21.39 -13.83 -12.84
CA ALA A 196 22.38 -14.73 -12.26
C ALA A 196 22.25 -14.71 -10.73
N ASP A 197 22.18 -15.88 -10.09
CA ASP A 197 22.27 -15.98 -8.63
C ASP A 197 23.71 -15.75 -8.13
N ALA A 198 23.94 -15.93 -6.82
CA ALA A 198 25.26 -15.78 -6.22
C ALA A 198 26.31 -16.77 -6.77
N LEU A 199 25.90 -17.83 -7.45
CA LEU A 199 26.74 -18.86 -8.07
C LEU A 199 26.89 -18.66 -9.59
N GLY A 200 26.19 -17.67 -10.17
CA GLY A 200 26.20 -17.39 -11.60
C GLY A 200 25.13 -18.16 -12.39
N GLU A 201 24.26 -18.92 -11.73
CA GLU A 201 23.23 -19.74 -12.38
C GLU A 201 22.00 -18.89 -12.74
N PRO A 202 21.37 -19.14 -13.90
CA PRO A 202 20.20 -18.38 -14.32
C PRO A 202 18.97 -18.72 -13.46
N VAL A 203 18.50 -17.75 -12.69
CA VAL A 203 17.26 -17.78 -11.92
C VAL A 203 16.21 -16.93 -12.61
N GLU A 204 15.08 -17.55 -12.94
CA GLU A 204 13.90 -16.88 -13.48
C GLU A 204 13.11 -16.22 -12.34
N ILE A 205 13.07 -14.89 -12.35
CA ILE A 205 12.30 -14.09 -11.40
C ILE A 205 11.05 -13.57 -12.12
N GLU A 206 9.89 -14.00 -11.65
CA GLU A 206 8.60 -13.52 -12.15
C GLU A 206 8.27 -12.15 -11.53
N GLN A 207 8.20 -11.12 -12.36
CA GLN A 207 7.67 -9.80 -12.00
C GLN A 207 6.14 -9.83 -12.19
N PRO A 208 5.35 -9.65 -11.12
CA PRO A 208 3.88 -9.68 -11.21
C PRO A 208 3.33 -8.57 -12.11
N ALA A 209 2.16 -8.81 -12.72
CA ALA A 209 1.48 -7.81 -13.52
C ALA A 209 1.10 -6.55 -12.72
N HIS A 210 1.08 -5.39 -13.40
CA HIS A 210 0.67 -4.12 -12.85
C HIS A 210 -0.63 -3.61 -13.50
N ILE A 211 -1.41 -2.89 -12.71
CA ILE A 211 -2.47 -1.98 -13.16
C ILE A 211 -2.00 -0.57 -12.86
N LEU A 212 -2.07 0.31 -13.84
CA LEU A 212 -1.91 1.75 -13.67
C LEU A 212 -3.20 2.41 -14.19
N ALA A 213 -3.82 3.26 -13.38
CA ALA A 213 -4.98 4.02 -13.82
C ALA A 213 -4.95 5.46 -13.31
N TYR A 214 -5.39 6.40 -14.14
CA TYR A 214 -5.28 7.82 -13.83
C TYR A 214 -6.28 8.66 -14.64
N TYR A 215 -6.66 9.81 -14.09
CA TYR A 215 -7.44 10.80 -14.83
C TYR A 215 -6.55 11.60 -15.80
N SER A 216 -7.01 11.78 -17.04
CA SER A 216 -6.36 12.58 -18.08
C SER A 216 -7.38 13.27 -18.99
N LEU A 217 -7.23 14.59 -19.18
CA LEU A 217 -7.99 15.34 -20.20
C LEU A 217 -7.44 15.14 -21.62
N ALA A 218 -6.23 14.62 -21.76
CA ALA A 218 -5.59 14.37 -23.05
C ALA A 218 -6.04 13.04 -23.69
N GLY A 219 -6.87 12.26 -23.01
CA GLY A 219 -7.17 10.88 -23.39
C GLY A 219 -5.99 9.94 -23.14
N GLN A 220 -5.97 8.81 -23.85
CA GLN A 220 -4.87 7.85 -23.79
C GLN A 220 -3.61 8.42 -24.45
N ARG A 221 -2.44 8.07 -23.89
CA ARG A 221 -1.15 8.43 -24.48
C ARG A 221 -0.93 7.70 -25.82
N THR A 222 0.01 8.17 -26.64
CA THR A 222 0.27 7.61 -27.99
C THR A 222 1.60 6.87 -28.10
N ASP A 223 2.40 6.92 -27.04
CA ASP A 223 3.78 6.45 -26.94
C ASP A 223 3.90 5.26 -25.99
N PHE A 224 2.94 4.32 -26.06
CA PHE A 224 3.02 3.08 -25.29
C PHE A 224 4.21 2.25 -25.77
N PRO A 225 5.09 1.76 -24.88
CA PRO A 225 6.01 0.69 -25.25
C PRO A 225 5.22 -0.61 -25.45
N ASP A 226 5.74 -1.55 -26.25
CA ASP A 226 5.09 -2.85 -26.55
C ASP A 226 4.68 -3.66 -25.32
N SER A 227 5.34 -3.36 -24.21
CA SER A 227 5.15 -4.01 -22.92
C SER A 227 4.02 -3.42 -22.05
N VAL A 228 3.25 -2.47 -22.58
CA VAL A 228 2.12 -1.82 -21.90
C VAL A 228 0.88 -1.96 -22.79
N ILE A 229 -0.21 -2.46 -22.20
CA ILE A 229 -1.48 -2.69 -22.89
C ILE A 229 -2.51 -1.68 -22.35
N PRO A 230 -2.91 -0.66 -23.12
CA PRO A 230 -4.04 0.19 -22.75
C PRO A 230 -5.35 -0.60 -22.82
N LEU A 231 -6.21 -0.43 -21.82
CA LEU A 231 -7.58 -0.94 -21.86
C LEU A 231 -8.46 0.03 -22.65
N ASN A 232 -8.96 -0.42 -23.79
CA ASN A 232 -9.88 0.35 -24.64
C ASN A 232 -11.23 0.51 -23.94
N LEU A 233 -11.61 1.76 -23.67
CA LEU A 233 -12.90 2.09 -23.08
C LEU A 233 -13.80 2.62 -24.20
N ASN A 234 -14.74 1.80 -24.68
CA ASN A 234 -15.76 2.25 -25.61
C ASN A 234 -16.82 3.03 -24.81
N PHE A 235 -16.85 4.36 -24.93
CA PHE A 235 -17.91 5.21 -24.40
C PHE A 235 -18.80 5.72 -25.52
#